data_AF-A0A0X3NNL5-F1
#
_entry.id   AF-A0A0X3NNL5-F1
#
_cell.length_a   1.000
_cell.length_b   1.000
_cell.length_c   1.000
_cell.angle_alpha   90.00
_cell.angle_beta   90.00
_cell.angle_gamma   90.00
#
_symmetry.space_group_name_H-M   'P 1'
#
loop_
_entity.id
_entity.type
_entity.pdbx_description
1 polymer ?
#
loop_
_entity_poly.entity_id
_entity_poly.type
_entity_poly.pdbx_seq_one_letter_code
_entity_poly.pdbx_strand_id
1 'polypeptide(L)'
;LRPVQSSLSYTFKEKMRSILCLSTLIHMVLTCTSSGTEKYTPSAGDIAKVYANKMPNGFLTVHWYVWKSSEEKEEKFKVTVSPPDHPPIFTAFRNVALFGLDPSEMYTIKVNRLDKNGELVGPGQTVSIRMHD
;
A
#
# COMPACT_ATOMS: atom_id res chain seq x y z
N LEU A 1 8.29 -60.78 44.29
CA LEU A 1 7.29 -60.50 43.24
C LEU A 1 7.11 -58.99 43.13
N ARG A 2 6.79 -58.53 41.91
CA ARG A 2 6.92 -57.18 41.31
C ARG A 2 6.29 -55.97 42.05
N PRO A 3 6.67 -54.72 41.65
CA PRO A 3 6.26 -53.45 42.27
C PRO A 3 5.02 -52.82 41.62
N VAL A 4 4.42 -51.81 42.27
CA VAL A 4 3.45 -50.88 41.65
C VAL A 4 3.71 -49.43 42.14
N GLN A 5 4.17 -48.58 41.22
CA GLN A 5 4.09 -47.10 41.25
C GLN A 5 2.60 -46.70 41.14
N SER A 6 2.04 -45.56 41.53
CA SER A 6 2.33 -44.13 41.37
C SER A 6 1.09 -43.44 41.98
N SER A 7 1.08 -42.19 42.44
CA SER A 7 0.81 -41.04 41.58
C SER A 7 0.82 -39.75 42.42
N LEU A 8 1.81 -38.89 42.15
CA LEU A 8 1.85 -37.49 42.55
C LEU A 8 1.78 -36.70 41.25
N SER A 9 0.63 -36.11 40.93
CA SER A 9 0.49 -35.09 39.88
C SER A 9 -0.97 -34.63 39.80
N TYR A 10 -1.37 -33.62 40.58
CA TYR A 10 -2.49 -32.78 40.20
C TYR A 10 -2.44 -31.49 41.01
N THR A 11 -1.82 -30.45 40.44
CA THR A 11 -2.25 -29.03 40.44
C THR A 11 -1.10 -28.12 40.02
N PHE A 12 -0.76 -28.12 38.71
CA PHE A 12 0.08 -27.06 38.14
C PHE A 12 -0.17 -26.88 36.63
N LYS A 13 -1.44 -26.84 36.20
CA LYS A 13 -1.77 -26.78 34.76
C LYS A 13 -2.68 -25.62 34.33
N GLU A 14 -3.10 -24.75 35.25
CA GLU A 14 -4.06 -23.67 34.91
C GLU A 14 -3.49 -22.24 34.92
N LYS A 15 -2.32 -21.98 35.51
CA LYS A 15 -1.79 -20.60 35.60
C LYS A 15 -0.86 -20.17 34.45
N MET A 16 -0.51 -21.09 33.54
CA MET A 16 0.47 -20.82 32.47
C MET A 16 -0.13 -20.44 31.10
N ARG A 17 -1.47 -20.43 30.95
CA ARG A 17 -2.11 -20.05 29.67
C ARG A 17 -2.39 -18.55 29.55
N SER A 18 -2.48 -17.81 30.65
CA SER A 18 -2.85 -16.38 30.63
C SER A 18 -1.69 -15.44 30.29
N ILE A 19 -0.44 -15.85 30.50
CA ILE A 19 0.74 -14.98 30.30
C ILE A 19 1.22 -15.02 28.85
N LEU A 20 1.04 -16.16 28.16
CA LEU A 20 1.44 -16.33 26.75
C LEU A 20 0.57 -15.53 25.78
N CYS A 21 -0.66 -15.16 26.15
CA CYS A 21 -1.51 -14.28 25.33
C CYS A 21 -1.17 -12.79 25.50
N LEU A 22 -0.58 -12.37 26.63
CA LEU A 22 -0.20 -10.97 26.83
C LEU A 22 1.08 -10.62 26.05
N SER A 23 2.04 -11.54 25.96
CA SER A 23 3.31 -11.27 25.26
C SER A 23 3.13 -11.08 23.76
N THR A 24 2.23 -11.83 23.11
CA THR A 24 1.90 -11.63 21.69
C THR A 24 1.21 -10.29 21.45
N LEU A 25 0.32 -9.86 22.35
CA LEU A 25 -0.35 -8.57 22.26
C LEU A 25 0.65 -7.41 22.41
N ILE A 26 1.59 -7.51 23.35
CA ILE A 26 2.66 -6.51 23.54
C ILE A 26 3.56 -6.44 22.31
N HIS A 27 3.96 -7.58 21.73
CA HIS A 27 4.72 -7.57 20.48
C HIS A 27 3.95 -6.94 19.32
N MET A 28 2.64 -7.19 19.20
CA MET A 28 1.79 -6.54 18.18
C MET A 28 1.74 -5.02 18.35
N VAL A 29 1.58 -4.52 19.60
CA VAL A 29 1.55 -3.09 19.91
C VAL A 29 2.93 -2.42 19.72
N LEU A 30 4.02 -3.12 20.05
CA LEU A 30 5.38 -2.61 19.89
C LEU A 30 5.81 -2.55 18.41
N THR A 31 5.40 -3.53 17.58
CA THR A 31 5.69 -3.48 16.14
C THR A 31 4.90 -2.40 15.41
N CYS A 32 3.75 -1.97 15.94
CA CYS A 32 2.97 -0.88 15.36
C CYS A 32 3.45 0.52 15.76
N THR A 33 4.30 0.65 16.80
CA THR A 33 4.80 1.96 17.28
C THR A 33 6.19 2.30 16.75
N SER A 34 6.85 1.38 16.05
CA SER A 34 8.15 1.57 15.39
C SER A 34 8.06 2.20 13.98
N SER A 35 6.98 2.89 13.62
CA SER A 35 7.02 3.80 12.48
C SER A 35 7.67 5.10 12.93
N GLY A 36 8.99 5.06 13.14
CA GLY A 36 9.79 6.25 13.31
C GLY A 36 9.45 7.25 12.21
N THR A 37 9.32 8.51 12.60
CA THR A 37 9.16 9.67 11.73
C THR A 37 10.43 9.89 10.90
N GLU A 38 10.84 8.91 10.10
CA GLU A 38 11.82 9.10 9.05
C GLU A 38 11.16 9.90 7.95
N LYS A 39 11.54 11.17 7.85
CA LYS A 39 11.10 12.06 6.78
C LYS A 39 11.60 11.48 5.46
N TYR A 40 10.69 10.87 4.69
CA TYR A 40 11.00 10.28 3.40
C TYR A 40 11.79 11.26 2.52
N THR A 41 12.94 10.83 2.03
CA THR A 41 13.76 11.60 1.10
C THR A 41 13.59 11.03 -0.31
N PRO A 42 12.97 11.76 -1.25
CA PRO A 42 12.73 11.26 -2.60
C PRO A 42 14.02 10.98 -3.36
N SER A 43 14.08 9.81 -3.98
CA SER A 43 15.08 9.36 -4.94
C SER A 43 14.73 9.80 -6.36
N ALA A 44 15.74 9.83 -7.24
CA ALA A 44 15.53 10.19 -8.64
C ALA A 44 14.60 9.18 -9.33
N GLY A 45 13.58 9.69 -9.99
CA GLY A 45 12.52 8.91 -10.62
C GLY A 45 11.30 8.68 -9.72
N ASP A 46 11.34 9.03 -8.44
CA ASP A 46 10.17 8.85 -7.58
C ASP A 46 9.05 9.81 -7.93
N ILE A 47 7.82 9.37 -7.71
CA ILE A 47 6.65 10.20 -7.96
C ILE A 47 6.57 11.26 -6.85
N ALA A 48 6.77 12.52 -7.23
CA ALA A 48 6.75 13.63 -6.31
C ALA A 48 5.32 14.10 -6.00
N LYS A 49 4.45 14.10 -7.02
CA LYS A 49 3.07 14.56 -6.87
C LYS A 49 2.17 14.00 -7.97
N VAL A 50 0.92 13.71 -7.61
CA VAL A 50 -0.13 13.24 -8.52
C VAL A 50 -1.28 14.24 -8.48
N TYR A 51 -1.88 14.49 -9.64
CA TYR A 51 -3.05 15.35 -9.82
C TYR A 51 -4.07 14.64 -10.70
N ALA A 52 -5.33 14.93 -10.46
CA ALA A 52 -6.43 14.45 -11.27
C ALA A 52 -7.30 15.64 -11.68
N ASN A 53 -7.57 15.77 -12.97
CA ASN A 53 -8.35 16.86 -13.55
C ASN A 53 -9.59 16.26 -14.24
N LYS A 54 -10.77 16.73 -13.83
CA LYS A 54 -12.03 16.40 -14.49
C LYS A 54 -12.11 17.15 -15.80
N MET A 55 -12.39 16.46 -16.89
CA MET A 55 -12.54 17.09 -18.21
C MET A 55 -14.03 17.28 -18.53
N PRO A 56 -14.41 18.33 -19.30
CA PRO A 56 -15.82 18.64 -19.58
C PRO A 56 -16.61 17.52 -20.28
N ASN A 57 -15.93 16.62 -20.95
CA ASN A 57 -16.48 15.46 -21.66
C ASN A 57 -16.59 14.21 -20.78
N GLY A 58 -16.44 14.34 -19.45
CA GLY A 58 -16.73 13.28 -18.49
C GLY A 58 -15.60 12.29 -18.27
N PHE A 59 -14.41 12.49 -18.86
CA PHE A 59 -13.23 11.69 -18.51
C PHE A 59 -12.33 12.39 -17.50
N LEU A 60 -11.54 11.57 -16.80
CA LEU A 60 -10.58 12.02 -15.80
C LEU A 60 -9.17 11.91 -16.36
N THR A 61 -8.43 13.01 -16.39
CA THR A 61 -6.99 12.96 -16.71
C THR A 61 -6.18 12.98 -15.44
N VAL A 62 -5.28 12.00 -15.30
CA VAL A 62 -4.37 11.88 -14.16
C VAL A 62 -2.97 12.18 -14.65
N HIS A 63 -2.29 13.11 -13.99
CA HIS A 63 -0.93 13.54 -14.30
C HIS A 63 -0.05 13.40 -13.08
N TRP A 64 1.24 13.13 -13.27
CA TRP A 64 2.18 13.11 -12.17
C TRP A 64 3.54 13.69 -12.52
N TYR A 65 4.19 14.26 -11.50
CA TYR A 65 5.55 14.75 -11.59
C TYR A 65 6.51 13.78 -10.95
N VAL A 66 7.69 13.69 -11.54
CA VAL A 66 8.76 12.81 -11.12
C VAL A 66 9.91 13.65 -10.55
N TRP A 67 10.39 13.28 -9.37
CA TRP A 67 11.50 13.92 -8.71
C TRP A 67 12.80 13.64 -9.46
N LYS A 68 13.56 14.70 -9.80
CA LYS A 68 14.82 14.59 -10.55
C LYS A 68 14.72 13.63 -11.74
N SER A 69 13.68 13.82 -12.54
CA SER A 69 13.49 13.17 -13.84
C SER A 69 14.77 13.25 -14.66
N SER A 70 15.24 12.13 -15.18
CA SER A 70 16.33 12.06 -16.17
C SER A 70 15.75 11.47 -17.43
N GLU A 71 15.89 12.17 -18.57
CA GLU A 71 15.42 11.68 -19.88
C GLU A 71 16.14 10.39 -20.31
N GLU A 72 17.32 10.11 -19.75
CA GLU A 72 18.12 8.93 -20.08
C GLU A 72 17.62 7.64 -19.40
N LYS A 73 16.74 7.74 -18.40
CA LYS A 73 16.17 6.56 -17.73
C LYS A 73 14.77 6.30 -18.25
N GLU A 74 14.56 5.13 -18.85
CA GLU A 74 13.22 4.62 -19.11
C GLU A 74 12.46 4.51 -17.78
N GLU A 75 11.35 5.24 -17.69
CA GLU A 75 10.45 5.22 -16.55
C GLU A 75 9.18 4.46 -16.94
N LYS A 76 8.79 3.49 -16.11
CA LYS A 76 7.53 2.76 -16.24
C LYS A 76 6.68 3.00 -15.01
N PHE A 77 5.38 3.12 -15.21
CA PHE A 77 4.42 3.41 -14.16
C PHE A 77 3.28 2.40 -14.18
N LYS A 78 2.79 2.08 -12.98
CA LYS A 78 1.57 1.32 -12.76
C LYS A 78 0.53 2.23 -12.11
N VAL A 79 -0.59 2.42 -12.79
CA VAL A 79 -1.76 3.13 -12.27
C VAL A 79 -2.82 2.13 -11.87
N THR A 80 -3.32 2.23 -10.65
CA THR A 80 -4.44 1.43 -10.15
C THR A 80 -5.54 2.34 -9.64
N VAL A 81 -6.79 1.98 -9.93
CA VAL A 81 -7.98 2.73 -9.53
C VAL A 81 -8.75 1.91 -8.50
N SER A 82 -9.31 2.58 -7.49
CA SER A 82 -10.15 1.98 -6.45
C SER A 82 -11.43 2.82 -6.29
N PRO A 83 -12.65 2.24 -6.27
CA PRO A 83 -12.95 0.81 -6.43
C PRO A 83 -12.41 0.23 -7.76
N PRO A 84 -12.16 -1.09 -7.83
CA PRO A 84 -11.44 -1.73 -8.94
C PRO A 84 -12.28 -1.83 -10.22
N ASP A 85 -12.77 -0.69 -10.68
CA ASP A 85 -13.58 -0.53 -11.89
C ASP A 85 -12.71 -0.64 -13.15
N HIS A 86 -11.39 -0.54 -12.99
CA HIS A 86 -10.42 -0.60 -14.08
C HIS A 86 -9.29 -1.60 -13.80
N PRO A 87 -8.85 -2.35 -14.84
CA PRO A 87 -7.62 -3.11 -14.74
C PRO A 87 -6.43 -2.15 -14.53
N PRO A 88 -5.35 -2.61 -13.88
CA PRO A 88 -4.14 -1.82 -13.75
C PRO A 88 -3.61 -1.36 -15.11
N ILE A 89 -3.26 -0.08 -15.21
CA ILE A 89 -2.70 0.52 -16.43
C ILE A 89 -1.18 0.60 -16.28
N PHE A 90 -0.47 0.09 -17.28
CA PHE A 90 0.99 0.16 -17.36
C PHE A 90 1.37 1.13 -18.47
N THR A 91 2.19 2.13 -18.17
CA THR A 91 2.53 3.20 -19.12
C THR A 91 3.94 3.75 -18.89
N ALA A 92 4.58 4.23 -19.94
CA ALA A 92 5.80 5.05 -19.87
C ALA A 92 5.49 6.56 -19.86
N PHE A 93 4.25 6.94 -20.17
CA PHE A 93 3.80 8.32 -20.13
C PHE A 93 3.54 8.76 -18.69
N ARG A 94 3.71 10.06 -18.41
CA ARG A 94 3.46 10.66 -17.08
C ARG A 94 2.01 11.09 -16.88
N ASN A 95 1.11 10.50 -17.65
CA ASN A 95 -0.31 10.74 -17.59
C ASN A 95 -1.12 9.55 -18.10
N VAL A 96 -2.37 9.47 -17.66
CA VAL A 96 -3.39 8.58 -18.21
C VAL A 96 -4.74 9.29 -18.29
N ALA A 97 -5.59 8.86 -19.21
CA ALA A 97 -6.99 9.24 -19.25
C ALA A 97 -7.83 8.03 -18.83
N LEU A 98 -8.76 8.25 -17.89
CA LEU A 98 -9.69 7.25 -17.38
C LEU A 98 -11.10 7.61 -17.87
N PHE A 99 -11.81 6.61 -18.39
CA PHE A 99 -13.10 6.75 -19.04
C PHE A 99 -14.11 5.80 -18.41
N GLY A 100 -15.40 6.14 -18.47
CA GLY A 100 -16.47 5.26 -17.98
C GLY A 100 -16.51 5.15 -16.46
N LEU A 101 -15.99 6.15 -15.75
CA LEU A 101 -16.11 6.26 -14.29
C LEU A 101 -17.54 6.66 -13.92
N ASP A 102 -18.10 6.04 -12.86
CA ASP A 102 -19.40 6.43 -12.33
C ASP A 102 -19.30 7.84 -11.71
N PRO A 103 -20.16 8.80 -12.11
CA PRO A 103 -20.14 10.15 -11.57
C PRO A 103 -20.33 10.22 -10.05
N SER A 104 -21.03 9.25 -9.47
CA SER A 104 -21.45 9.23 -8.06
C SER A 104 -20.38 8.63 -7.12
N GLU A 105 -19.43 7.90 -7.67
CA GLU A 105 -18.44 7.13 -6.92
C GLU A 105 -17.21 7.97 -6.57
N MET A 106 -16.58 7.66 -5.42
CA MET A 106 -15.30 8.25 -5.05
C MET A 106 -14.16 7.33 -5.49
N TYR A 107 -13.26 7.86 -6.31
CA TYR A 107 -12.13 7.12 -6.83
C TYR A 107 -10.84 7.50 -6.11
N THR A 108 -10.07 6.51 -5.70
CA THR A 108 -8.66 6.66 -5.34
C THR A 108 -7.79 6.11 -6.46
N ILE A 109 -6.98 6.99 -7.05
CA ILE A 109 -6.01 6.65 -8.08
C ILE A 109 -4.64 6.58 -7.41
N LYS A 110 -3.97 5.44 -7.54
CA LYS A 110 -2.61 5.21 -7.07
C LYS A 110 -1.67 5.05 -8.26
N VAL A 111 -0.60 5.83 -8.27
CA VAL A 111 0.47 5.76 -9.26
C VAL A 111 1.72 5.24 -8.57
N ASN A 112 2.35 4.22 -9.15
CA ASN A 112 3.60 3.65 -8.66
C ASN A 112 4.62 3.63 -9.78
N ARG A 113 5.89 3.81 -9.45
CA ARG A 113 6.99 3.57 -10.37
C ARG A 113 7.34 2.09 -10.40
N LEU A 114 7.76 1.62 -11.57
CA LEU A 114 8.29 0.27 -11.79
C LEU A 114 9.77 0.32 -12.18
N ASP A 115 10.50 -0.73 -11.82
CA ASP A 115 11.83 -1.00 -12.38
C ASP A 115 11.75 -1.67 -13.76
N LYS A 116 12.92 -2.02 -14.31
CA LYS A 116 13.05 -2.73 -15.58
C LYS A 116 12.42 -4.14 -15.57
N ASN A 117 12.26 -4.74 -14.40
CA ASN A 117 11.69 -6.07 -14.20
C ASN A 117 10.17 -6.01 -13.98
N GLY A 118 9.59 -4.81 -13.82
CA GLY A 118 8.17 -4.61 -13.54
C GLY A 118 7.84 -4.59 -12.04
N GLU A 119 8.84 -4.54 -11.18
CA GLU A 119 8.67 -4.48 -9.72
C GLU A 119 8.46 -3.05 -9.23
N LEU A 120 7.70 -2.87 -8.15
CA LEU A 120 7.42 -1.55 -7.58
C LEU A 120 8.69 -0.94 -6.96
N VAL A 121 8.97 0.31 -7.28
CA VAL A 121 10.11 1.07 -6.73
C VAL A 121 9.64 2.34 -6.06
N GLY A 122 10.09 2.56 -4.83
CA GLY A 122 9.75 3.73 -4.05
C GLY A 122 8.28 3.74 -3.58
N PRO A 123 7.88 4.77 -2.84
CA PRO A 123 6.50 4.96 -2.44
C PRO A 123 5.67 5.38 -3.65
N GLY A 124 4.54 4.70 -3.85
CA GLY A 124 3.49 5.20 -4.73
C GLY A 124 2.85 6.47 -4.17
N GLN A 125 2.22 7.24 -5.05
CA GLN A 125 1.45 8.42 -4.69
C GLN A 125 -0.02 8.21 -5.05
N THR A 126 -0.91 8.79 -4.25
CA THR A 126 -2.35 8.64 -4.40
C THR A 126 -3.05 9.98 -4.51
N VAL A 127 -4.12 10.01 -5.29
CA VAL A 127 -5.09 11.12 -5.30
C VAL A 127 -6.50 10.53 -5.21
N SER A 128 -7.37 11.17 -4.44
CA SER A 128 -8.78 10.81 -4.39
C SER A 128 -9.62 11.90 -5.05
N ILE A 129 -10.61 11.50 -5.84
CA ILE A 129 -11.49 12.40 -6.56
C ILE A 129 -12.88 11.79 -6.71
N ARG A 130 -13.92 12.60 -6.57
CA ARG A 130 -15.28 12.27 -6.99
C ARG A 130 -15.56 12.98 -8.29
N MET A 131 -16.19 12.30 -9.25
CA MET A 131 -16.44 12.88 -10.58
C MET A 131 -17.50 13.99 -10.53
N HIS A 132 -18.58 13.82 -9.75
CA HIS A 132 -19.55 14.87 -9.44
C HIS A 132 -19.30 15.49 -8.05
N ASP A 133 -19.53 16.79 -7.88
CA ASP A 133 -19.49 17.44 -6.56
C ASP A 133 -20.86 17.43 -5.88
#